data_AF-A0AAD8YDI1-F1
#
_entry.id   AF-A0AAD8YDI1-F1
#
_cell.length_a   1.000
_cell.length_b   1.000
_cell.length_c   1.000
_cell.angle_alpha   90.00
_cell.angle_beta   90.00
_cell.angle_gamma   90.00
#
_symmetry.space_group_name_H-M   'P 1'
#
loop_
_entity.id
_entity.type
_entity.pdbx_description
1 polymer ?
#
loop_
_entity_poly.entity_id
_entity_poly.type
_entity_poly.pdbx_seq_one_letter_code
_entity_poly.pdbx_strand_id
1 'polypeptide(L)' 'MVKQKNACQHNNTQKAHANGIKKKKRTKYVSTKGMDPKFLRNQKFCKKYNGSKRTQD' A
#
# COMPACT_ATOMS: atom_id res chain seq x y z
N MET A 1 -18.67 -43.68 -10.19
CA MET A 1 -18.14 -42.35 -9.86
C MET A 1 -17.38 -41.83 -11.07
N VAL A 2 -17.88 -40.79 -11.74
CA VAL A 2 -17.21 -40.21 -12.91
C VAL A 2 -16.22 -39.14 -12.43
N LYS A 3 -14.95 -39.24 -12.83
CA LYS A 3 -13.96 -38.20 -12.57
C LYS A 3 -14.25 -37.00 -13.46
N GLN A 4 -14.40 -35.83 -12.86
CA GLN A 4 -14.50 -34.54 -13.55
C GLN A 4 -13.21 -33.72 -13.41
N LYS A 5 -13.08 -32.68 -14.22
CA LYS A 5 -11.92 -31.78 -14.17
C LYS A 5 -12.00 -30.89 -12.92
N ASN A 6 -10.95 -30.91 -12.11
CA ASN A 6 -10.96 -30.22 -10.82
C ASN A 6 -10.66 -28.70 -10.92
N ALA A 7 -10.00 -28.22 -11.98
CA ALA A 7 -9.65 -26.80 -12.17
C ALA A 7 -9.48 -26.41 -13.64
N CYS A 8 -9.75 -25.13 -13.96
CA CYS A 8 -9.52 -24.55 -15.29
C CYS A 8 -9.31 -23.03 -15.18
N GLN A 9 -8.34 -22.48 -15.91
CA GLN A 9 -8.05 -21.05 -15.96
C GLN A 9 -8.48 -20.39 -17.29
N HIS A 10 -9.18 -21.13 -18.15
CA HIS A 10 -9.46 -20.74 -19.53
C HIS A 10 -10.15 -19.36 -19.68
N ASN A 11 -11.07 -19.03 -18.77
CA ASN A 11 -11.82 -17.78 -18.80
C ASN A 11 -11.25 -16.70 -17.85
N ASN A 12 -10.14 -16.95 -17.17
CA ASN A 12 -9.62 -16.00 -16.18
C ASN A 12 -9.12 -14.72 -16.86
N THR A 13 -8.43 -14.87 -17.98
CA THR A 13 -7.91 -13.74 -18.76
C THR A 13 -9.04 -12.86 -19.30
N GLN A 14 -10.05 -13.45 -19.94
CA GLN A 14 -11.17 -12.68 -20.49
C GLN A 14 -11.91 -11.89 -19.40
N LYS A 15 -12.17 -12.52 -18.24
CA LYS A 15 -12.78 -11.84 -17.07
C LYS A 15 -11.90 -10.70 -16.52
N ALA A 16 -10.59 -10.91 -16.43
CA ALA A 16 -9.66 -9.89 -15.92
C ALA A 16 -9.60 -8.66 -16.84
N HIS A 17 -9.73 -8.86 -18.15
CA HIS A 17 -9.69 -7.78 -19.13
C HIS A 17 -11.04 -7.11 -19.40
N ALA A 18 -12.17 -7.72 -19.03
CA ALA A 18 -13.51 -7.14 -19.22
C ALA A 18 -13.66 -5.73 -18.61
N ASN A 19 -13.12 -5.52 -17.41
CA ASN A 19 -13.08 -4.20 -16.75
C ASN A 19 -11.71 -3.50 -16.88
N GLY A 20 -10.73 -4.20 -17.48
CA GLY A 20 -9.34 -3.80 -17.59
C GLY A 20 -8.56 -3.89 -16.28
N ILE A 21 -7.32 -4.39 -16.37
CA ILE A 21 -6.40 -4.48 -15.23
C ILE A 21 -5.90 -3.07 -14.87
N LYS A 22 -6.34 -2.51 -13.75
CA LYS A 22 -5.98 -1.15 -13.32
C LYS A 22 -4.73 -1.17 -12.43
N LYS A 23 -3.80 -0.25 -12.69
CA LYS A 23 -2.68 0.02 -11.77
C LYS A 23 -3.19 0.73 -10.51
N LYS A 24 -2.51 0.55 -9.38
CA LYS A 24 -2.79 1.30 -8.15
C LYS A 24 -2.62 2.80 -8.41
N LYS A 25 -3.55 3.61 -7.88
CA LYS A 25 -3.48 5.08 -7.98
C LYS A 25 -2.22 5.61 -7.29
N ARG A 26 -1.50 6.52 -7.96
CA ARG A 26 -0.38 7.27 -7.37
C ARG A 26 -0.96 8.49 -6.65
N THR A 27 -0.66 8.62 -5.36
CA THR A 27 -1.00 9.78 -4.53
C THR A 27 0.25 10.64 -4.30
N LYS A 28 0.08 11.91 -3.89
CA LYS A 28 1.21 12.81 -3.57
C LYS A 28 2.14 12.23 -2.51
N TYR A 29 1.58 11.48 -1.55
CA TYR A 29 2.32 10.83 -0.48
C TYR A 29 2.11 9.32 -0.53
N VAL A 30 3.20 8.56 -0.38
CA VAL A 30 3.19 7.10 -0.25
C VAL A 30 2.95 6.67 1.19
N SER A 31 2.52 5.41 1.39
CA SER A 31 2.39 4.83 2.72
C SER A 31 3.75 4.72 3.40
N THR A 32 3.82 5.07 4.68
CA THR A 32 5.01 4.90 5.52
C THR A 32 5.02 3.56 6.28
N LYS A 33 4.06 2.68 6.02
CA LYS A 33 3.99 1.34 6.64
C LYS A 33 5.21 0.52 6.20
N GLY A 34 5.98 0.01 7.16
CA GLY A 34 7.19 -0.77 6.90
C GLY A 34 8.47 0.05 6.77
N MET A 35 8.41 1.38 6.92
CA MET A 35 9.62 2.19 7.06
C MET A 35 10.29 1.97 8.42
N ASP A 36 11.59 2.28 8.47
CA ASP A 36 12.40 2.20 9.68
C ASP A 36 11.73 2.96 10.86
N PRO A 37 11.46 2.26 11.98
CA PRO A 37 10.92 2.89 13.18
C PRO A 37 11.74 4.07 13.70
N LYS A 38 13.09 4.06 13.58
CA LYS A 38 13.93 5.16 14.05
C LYS A 38 13.68 6.43 13.22
N PHE A 39 13.63 6.31 11.90
CA PHE A 39 13.24 7.42 11.04
C PHE A 39 11.82 7.94 11.35
N LEU A 40 10.85 7.04 11.56
CA LEU A 40 9.47 7.43 11.89
C LEU A 40 9.37 8.19 13.21
N ARG A 41 10.12 7.79 14.24
CA ARG A 41 10.19 8.51 15.51
C ARG A 41 10.74 9.92 15.31
N ASN A 42 11.86 10.05 14.57
CA ASN A 42 12.44 11.35 14.28
C ASN A 42 11.46 12.25 13.49
N GLN A 43 10.85 11.73 12.42
CA GLN A 43 9.89 12.47 11.63
C GLN A 43 8.70 12.97 12.47
N LYS A 44 8.20 12.17 13.42
CA LYS A 44 7.15 12.58 14.37
C LYS A 44 7.61 13.75 15.24
N PHE A 45 8.82 13.69 15.80
CA PHE A 45 9.38 14.78 16.59
C PHE A 45 9.57 16.05 15.74
N CYS A 46 10.17 15.94 14.56
CA CYS A 46 10.35 17.08 13.67
C CYS A 46 9.02 17.74 13.33
N LYS A 47 8.01 16.97 12.92
CA LYS A 47 6.67 17.51 12.61
C LYS A 47 5.99 18.19 13.81
N LYS A 48 6.20 17.67 15.02
CA LYS A 48 5.62 18.24 16.26
C LYS A 48 6.16 19.64 16.57
N TYR A 49 7.44 19.88 16.34
CA TYR A 49 8.11 21.15 16.64
C TYR A 49 8.44 21.95 15.37
N ASN A 50 7.82 21.60 14.24
CA ASN A 50 7.98 22.35 13.00
C ASN A 50 7.13 23.62 13.07
N GLY A 51 7.70 24.73 13.52
CA GLY A 51 7.03 26.02 13.67
C GLY A 51 6.77 26.46 15.12
N SER A 52 7.08 25.62 16.10
CA SER A 52 7.09 25.97 17.52
C SER A 52 8.46 25.64 18.11
N LYS A 53 9.03 26.53 18.92
CA LYS A 53 10.26 26.21 19.65
C LYS A 53 9.93 25.14 20.68
N ARG A 54 10.77 24.11 20.78
CA ARG A 54 10.73 23.19 21.91
C ARG A 54 11.06 24.01 23.15
N THR A 55 10.11 24.19 24.06
CA THR A 55 10.40 24.69 25.41
C THR A 55 11.42 23.75 26.02
N GLN A 56 12.61 24.28 26.29
CA GLN A 56 13.58 23.63 27.15
C GLN A 56 13.27 24.13 28.55
N ASP A 57 12.87 23.21 29.42
CA ASP A 57 12.90 23.40 30.86
C ASP A 57 14.33 23.13 31.37
#